data_AF-A0A1Q9P8A5-F1
#
_entry.id   AF-A0A1Q9P8A5-F1
#
_cell.length_a   1.000
_cell.length_b   1.000
_cell.length_c   1.000
_cell.angle_alpha   90.00
_cell.angle_beta   90.00
_cell.angle_gamma   90.00
#
_symmetry.space_group_name_H-M   'P 1'
#
loop_
_entity.id
_entity.type
_entity.pdbx_description
1 polymer ?
#
loop_
_entity_poly.entity_id
_entity_poly.type
_entity_poly.pdbx_seq_one_letter_code
_entity_poly.pdbx_strand_id
1 'polypeptide(L)'
;MMTHQIGTKQDVREKARKALTDYLTMFIPGSWKEPHDKVKLLLQANGDVDWEALKGHALAYFDEQRLSEDRVECLARVERMSDAFKEIHNVLSPAEWYKTVDEILLAANFRASKAALHIRRVQIVDDLKEKEKKEAKPKT
;
A
#
# COMPACT_ATOMS: atom_id res chain seq x y z
N MET A 1 27.55 10.40 -20.44
CA MET A 1 26.28 9.64 -20.40
C MET A 1 25.93 9.35 -18.95
N MET A 2 24.99 10.09 -18.33
CA MET A 2 24.50 9.83 -16.95
C MET A 2 22.97 9.80 -16.85
N THR A 3 22.25 10.09 -17.94
CA THR A 3 20.79 10.22 -17.97
C THR A 3 20.05 8.87 -17.89
N HIS A 4 20.62 7.77 -18.41
CA HIS A 4 19.99 6.45 -18.37
C HIS A 4 19.92 5.83 -16.96
N GLN A 5 20.88 6.12 -16.08
CA GLN A 5 20.86 5.62 -14.69
C GLN A 5 19.88 6.40 -13.80
N ILE A 6 19.59 7.67 -14.12
CA ILE A 6 18.63 8.49 -13.35
C ILE A 6 17.19 8.07 -13.69
N GLY A 7 16.88 7.83 -14.96
CA GLY A 7 15.56 7.35 -15.39
C GLY A 7 15.20 6.01 -14.76
N THR A 8 16.15 5.06 -14.78
CA THR A 8 15.95 3.72 -14.19
C THR A 8 15.71 3.79 -12.68
N LYS A 9 16.46 4.60 -11.92
CA LYS A 9 16.23 4.76 -10.47
C LYS A 9 14.86 5.35 -10.14
N GLN A 10 14.40 6.34 -10.90
CA GLN A 10 13.09 6.96 -10.69
C GLN A 10 11.94 6.00 -11.01
N ASP A 11 12.07 5.20 -12.07
CA ASP A 11 11.06 4.23 -12.47
C ASP A 11 10.88 3.13 -11.42
N VAL A 12 11.98 2.60 -10.87
CA VAL A 12 11.91 1.57 -9.83
C VAL A 12 11.31 2.13 -8.53
N ARG A 13 11.64 3.38 -8.15
CA ARG A 13 10.99 4.08 -7.01
C ARG A 13 9.49 4.19 -7.19
N GLU A 14 9.05 4.60 -8.38
CA GLU A 14 7.64 4.75 -8.70
C GLU A 14 6.91 3.40 -8.71
N LYS A 15 7.56 2.33 -9.18
CA LYS A 15 7.05 0.96 -9.12
C LYS A 15 6.86 0.50 -7.67
N ALA A 16 7.86 0.66 -6.81
CA ALA A 16 7.78 0.33 -5.39
C ALA A 16 6.67 1.13 -4.68
N ARG A 17 6.56 2.43 -5.00
CA ARG A 17 5.49 3.28 -4.48
C ARG A 17 4.10 2.82 -4.90
N LYS A 18 3.91 2.42 -6.16
CA LYS A 18 2.63 1.87 -6.64
C LYS A 18 2.30 0.55 -5.94
N ALA A 19 3.25 -0.38 -5.91
CA ALA A 19 3.04 -1.69 -5.29
C ALA A 19 2.69 -1.57 -3.79
N LEU A 20 3.36 -0.69 -3.05
CA LEU A 20 3.01 -0.41 -1.66
C LEU A 20 1.63 0.25 -1.53
N THR A 21 1.26 1.17 -2.43
CA THR A 21 -0.09 1.78 -2.41
C THR A 21 -1.17 0.71 -2.62
N ASP A 22 -0.97 -0.19 -3.59
CA ASP A 22 -1.90 -1.28 -3.89
C ASP A 22 -2.03 -2.25 -2.72
N TYR A 23 -0.94 -2.49 -1.98
CA TYR A 23 -0.98 -3.23 -0.73
C TYR A 23 -1.80 -2.49 0.34
N LEU A 24 -1.47 -1.22 0.63
CA LEU A 24 -2.11 -0.44 1.69
C LEU A 24 -3.61 -0.19 1.45
N THR A 25 -4.04 -0.12 0.19
CA THR A 25 -5.46 0.05 -0.15
C THR A 25 -6.33 -1.16 0.21
N MET A 26 -5.74 -2.35 0.42
CA MET A 26 -6.48 -3.51 0.95
C MET A 26 -6.97 -3.29 2.38
N PHE A 27 -6.40 -2.32 3.11
CA PHE A 27 -6.71 -2.07 4.52
C PHE A 27 -7.85 -1.06 4.74
N ILE A 28 -8.47 -0.55 3.67
CA ILE A 28 -9.58 0.41 3.78
C ILE A 28 -10.84 -0.38 4.19
N PRO A 29 -11.47 -0.09 5.35
CA PRO A 29 -11.54 1.22 6.04
C PRO A 29 -10.72 1.36 7.35
N GLY A 30 -9.91 0.37 7.70
CA GLY A 30 -9.12 0.29 8.93
C GLY A 30 -7.86 1.18 8.96
N SER A 31 -7.16 1.14 10.09
CA SER A 31 -5.90 1.86 10.26
C SER A 31 -4.78 1.18 9.49
N TRP A 32 -4.17 1.89 8.55
CA TRP A 32 -2.96 1.44 7.86
C TRP A 32 -1.67 1.86 8.57
N LYS A 33 -1.77 2.55 9.72
CA LYS A 33 -0.60 3.00 10.50
C LYS A 33 0.26 1.82 10.96
N GLU A 34 -0.38 0.78 11.50
CA GLU A 34 0.33 -0.42 11.98
C GLU A 34 1.02 -1.21 10.87
N PRO A 35 0.38 -1.53 9.72
CA PRO A 35 1.08 -2.13 8.58
C PRO A 35 2.28 -1.30 8.13
N HIS A 36 2.11 0.02 8.12
CA HIS A 36 3.12 0.95 7.64
C HIS A 36 4.36 0.99 8.55
N ASP A 37 4.14 1.14 9.86
CA ASP A 37 5.22 1.17 10.86
C ASP A 37 6.01 -0.15 10.87
N LYS A 38 5.32 -1.29 10.70
CA LYS A 38 5.98 -2.60 10.66
C LYS A 38 6.70 -2.87 9.34
N VAL A 39 6.12 -2.50 8.18
CA VAL A 39 6.83 -2.56 6.89
C VAL A 39 8.09 -1.71 6.94
N LYS A 40 8.01 -0.51 7.52
CA LYS A 40 9.18 0.36 7.72
C LYS A 40 10.26 -0.33 8.55
N LEU A 41 9.88 -0.92 9.68
CA LEU A 41 10.82 -1.61 10.57
C LEU A 41 11.52 -2.80 9.88
N LEU A 42 10.80 -3.58 9.08
CA LEU A 42 11.36 -4.71 8.35
C LEU A 42 12.29 -4.27 7.21
N LEU A 43 11.95 -3.19 6.51
CA LEU A 43 12.77 -2.64 5.44
C LEU A 43 14.02 -1.91 5.95
N GLN A 44 13.96 -1.34 7.16
CA GLN A 44 15.04 -0.56 7.78
C GLN A 44 15.68 -1.29 8.97
N ALA A 45 15.55 -2.62 9.03
CA ALA A 45 16.23 -3.42 10.05
C ALA A 45 17.75 -3.29 9.87
N ASN A 46 18.50 -3.30 10.98
CA ASN A 46 19.96 -3.30 10.93
C ASN A 46 20.46 -4.62 10.31
N GLY A 47 20.98 -4.56 9.08
CA GLY A 47 21.48 -5.72 8.35
C GLY A 47 20.82 -5.87 6.99
N ASP A 48 20.81 -7.09 6.45
CA ASP A 48 20.09 -7.42 5.23
C ASP A 48 18.58 -7.47 5.49
N VAL A 49 17.80 -7.07 4.48
CA VAL A 49 16.34 -7.14 4.55
C VAL A 49 15.90 -8.60 4.43
N ASP A 50 15.23 -9.13 5.45
CA ASP A 50 14.56 -10.42 5.39
C ASP A 50 13.23 -10.29 4.62
N TRP A 51 13.30 -10.61 3.34
CA TRP A 51 12.16 -10.51 2.43
C TRP A 51 11.08 -11.54 2.71
N GLU A 52 11.42 -12.72 3.22
CA GLU A 52 10.43 -13.75 3.55
C GLU A 52 9.69 -13.35 4.83
N ALA A 53 10.38 -12.74 5.80
CA ALA A 53 9.74 -12.13 6.96
C ALA A 53 8.80 -10.98 6.56
N LEU A 54 9.20 -10.12 5.60
CA LEU A 54 8.33 -9.07 5.07
C LEU A 54 7.03 -9.62 4.49
N LYS A 55 7.13 -10.67 3.65
CA LYS A 55 5.97 -11.30 3.03
C LYS A 55 5.10 -12.03 4.05
N GLY A 56 5.71 -12.83 4.91
CA GLY A 56 5.01 -13.55 5.98
C GLY A 56 4.26 -12.61 6.90
N HIS A 57 4.87 -11.48 7.27
CA HIS A 57 4.21 -10.46 8.09
C HIS A 57 3.02 -9.82 7.37
N ALA A 58 3.19 -9.44 6.10
CA ALA A 58 2.14 -8.82 5.31
C ALA A 58 0.91 -9.73 5.13
N LEU A 59 1.14 -11.04 4.99
CA LEU A 59 0.10 -12.06 4.90
C LEU A 59 -0.58 -12.36 6.25
N ALA A 60 0.19 -12.49 7.32
CA ALA A 60 -0.36 -12.72 8.66
C ALA A 60 -1.27 -11.55 9.06
N TYR A 61 -0.82 -10.32 8.83
CA TYR A 61 -1.61 -9.14 9.15
C TYR A 61 -2.88 -9.03 8.29
N PHE A 62 -2.86 -9.53 7.05
CA PHE A 62 -4.06 -9.65 6.22
C PHE A 62 -5.04 -10.70 6.78
N ASP A 63 -4.54 -11.88 7.13
CA ASP A 63 -5.35 -12.99 7.67
C ASP A 63 -6.00 -12.58 9.01
N GLU A 64 -5.28 -11.85 9.87
CA GLU A 64 -5.78 -11.32 11.15
C GLU A 64 -6.93 -10.32 10.98
N GLN A 65 -6.81 -9.43 10.00
CA GLN A 65 -7.75 -8.33 9.80
C GLN A 65 -8.93 -8.69 8.88
N ARG A 66 -8.94 -9.90 8.29
CA ARG A 66 -10.02 -10.43 7.42
C ARG A 66 -10.42 -9.46 6.29
N LEU A 67 -9.42 -8.84 5.66
CA LEU A 67 -9.59 -7.63 4.85
C LEU A 67 -10.10 -7.86 3.42
N SER A 68 -9.99 -9.09 2.89
CA SER A 68 -10.54 -9.46 1.59
C SER A 68 -10.89 -10.95 1.56
N GLU A 69 -11.85 -11.32 0.72
CA GLU A 69 -12.19 -12.72 0.43
C GLU A 69 -11.20 -13.36 -0.56
N ASP A 70 -10.47 -12.53 -1.33
CA ASP A 70 -9.50 -13.02 -2.33
C ASP A 70 -8.07 -13.04 -1.78
N ARG A 71 -7.70 -14.19 -1.22
CA ARG A 71 -6.35 -14.48 -0.72
C ARG A 71 -5.31 -14.54 -1.85
N VAL A 72 -5.70 -14.93 -3.06
CA VAL A 72 -4.79 -15.02 -4.21
C VAL A 72 -4.36 -13.63 -4.65
N GLU A 73 -5.31 -12.69 -4.72
CA GLU A 73 -5.00 -11.31 -5.03
C GLU A 73 -4.11 -10.67 -3.95
N CYS A 74 -4.35 -10.97 -2.67
CA CYS A 74 -3.51 -10.51 -1.58
C CYS A 74 -2.06 -10.99 -1.72
N LEU A 75 -1.87 -12.30 -1.91
CA LEU A 75 -0.55 -12.91 -2.15
C LEU A 75 0.16 -12.23 -3.32
N ALA A 76 -0.55 -12.03 -4.44
CA ALA A 76 0.02 -11.39 -5.60
C ALA A 76 0.43 -9.92 -5.34
N ARG A 77 -0.32 -9.17 -4.52
CA ARG A 77 0.03 -7.79 -4.12
C ARG A 77 1.25 -7.76 -3.18
N VAL A 78 1.32 -8.69 -2.23
CA VAL A 78 2.46 -8.83 -1.32
C VAL A 78 3.75 -9.18 -2.07
N GLU A 79 3.69 -10.14 -3.00
CA GLU A 79 4.84 -10.49 -3.84
C GLU A 79 5.30 -9.31 -4.70
N ARG A 80 4.37 -8.62 -5.37
CA ARG A 80 4.70 -7.41 -6.16
C ARG A 80 5.36 -6.31 -5.31
N MET A 81 4.88 -6.11 -4.09
CA MET A 81 5.48 -5.16 -3.15
C MET A 81 6.90 -5.57 -2.78
N SER A 82 7.10 -6.84 -2.38
CA SER A 82 8.43 -7.35 -2.03
C SER A 82 9.40 -7.26 -3.20
N ASP A 83 8.99 -7.65 -4.40
CA ASP A 83 9.85 -7.62 -5.60
C ASP A 83 10.24 -6.20 -5.99
N ALA A 84 9.29 -5.26 -5.91
CA ALA A 84 9.59 -3.87 -6.21
C ALA A 84 10.58 -3.26 -5.18
N PHE A 85 10.47 -3.62 -3.90
CA PHE A 85 11.43 -3.21 -2.88
C PHE A 85 12.80 -3.89 -3.03
N LYS A 86 12.84 -5.19 -3.38
CA LYS A 86 14.10 -5.89 -3.72
C LYS A 86 14.82 -5.22 -4.88
N GLU A 87 14.08 -4.90 -5.94
CA GLU A 87 14.63 -4.27 -7.14
C GLU A 87 15.30 -2.92 -6.82
N ILE A 88 14.66 -2.08 -6.01
CA ILE A 88 15.27 -0.81 -5.62
C ILE A 88 16.42 -0.98 -4.61
N HIS A 89 16.32 -1.94 -3.67
CA HIS A 89 17.36 -2.22 -2.70
C HIS A 89 18.67 -2.61 -3.39
N ASN A 90 18.59 -3.38 -4.49
CA ASN A 90 19.75 -3.80 -5.28
C ASN A 90 20.42 -2.66 -6.06
N VAL A 91 19.78 -1.49 -6.18
CA VAL A 91 20.26 -0.35 -6.97
C VAL A 91 20.77 0.80 -6.08
N LEU A 92 20.41 0.81 -4.81
CA LEU A 92 20.73 1.88 -3.86
C LEU A 92 21.82 1.48 -2.88
N SER A 93 22.61 2.47 -2.46
CA SER A 93 23.44 2.30 -1.28
C SER A 93 22.58 2.22 -0.01
N PRO A 94 23.08 1.64 1.09
CA PRO A 94 22.35 1.58 2.37
C PRO A 94 21.87 2.96 2.87
N ALA A 95 22.68 4.01 2.71
CA ALA A 95 22.28 5.36 3.12
C ALA A 95 21.13 5.93 2.26
N GLU A 96 21.16 5.68 0.95
CA GLU A 96 20.08 6.09 0.04
C GLU A 96 18.81 5.27 0.27
N TRP A 97 18.94 4.01 0.67
CA TRP A 97 17.84 3.10 0.94
C TRP A 97 16.91 3.62 2.03
N TYR A 98 17.44 3.98 3.19
CA TYR A 98 16.63 4.43 4.33
C TYR A 98 15.79 5.65 3.98
N LYS A 99 16.42 6.67 3.38
CA LYS A 99 15.73 7.87 2.90
C LYS A 99 14.66 7.54 1.85
N THR A 100 14.98 6.64 0.92
CA THR A 100 14.06 6.27 -0.16
C THR A 100 12.84 5.50 0.37
N VAL A 101 13.04 4.62 1.36
CA VAL A 101 11.96 3.91 2.04
C VAL A 101 11.00 4.90 2.68
N ASP A 102 11.51 5.89 3.42
CA ASP A 102 10.68 6.93 4.06
C ASP A 102 9.87 7.75 3.04
N GLU A 103 10.49 8.15 1.93
CA GLU A 103 9.82 8.90 0.85
C GLU A 103 8.70 8.07 0.20
N ILE A 104 8.98 6.80 -0.11
CA ILE A 104 7.99 5.88 -0.71
C ILE A 104 6.83 5.64 0.25
N LEU A 105 7.13 5.38 1.51
CA LEU A 105 6.17 5.15 2.58
C LEU A 105 5.24 6.34 2.77
N LEU A 106 5.79 7.57 2.85
CA LEU A 106 5.01 8.78 2.98
C LEU A 106 4.08 9.01 1.78
N ALA A 107 4.61 8.83 0.57
CA ALA A 107 3.86 9.06 -0.66
C ALA A 107 2.75 8.01 -0.87
N ALA A 108 3.01 6.74 -0.55
CA ALA A 108 2.01 5.67 -0.61
C ALA A 108 0.89 5.91 0.42
N ASN A 109 1.25 6.30 1.65
CA ASN A 109 0.29 6.65 2.70
C ASN A 109 -0.65 7.80 2.25
N PHE A 110 -0.10 8.87 1.68
CA PHE A 110 -0.92 9.98 1.17
C PHE A 110 -1.93 9.51 0.10
N ARG A 111 -1.51 8.64 -0.82
CA ARG A 111 -2.40 8.12 -1.87
C ARG A 111 -3.45 7.16 -1.33
N ALA A 112 -3.07 6.25 -0.43
CA ALA A 112 -4.01 5.35 0.22
C ALA A 112 -5.06 6.14 1.04
N SER A 113 -4.63 7.17 1.77
CA SER A 113 -5.52 8.10 2.48
C SER A 113 -6.52 8.77 1.53
N LYS A 114 -6.04 9.26 0.38
CA LYS A 114 -6.89 9.87 -0.66
C LYS A 114 -7.92 8.88 -1.21
N ALA A 115 -7.52 7.64 -1.45
CA ALA A 115 -8.42 6.58 -1.89
C ALA A 115 -9.50 6.28 -0.84
N ALA A 116 -9.11 6.20 0.44
CA ALA A 116 -10.05 5.99 1.54
C ALA A 116 -11.09 7.11 1.67
N LEU A 117 -10.67 8.37 1.53
CA LEU A 117 -11.59 9.52 1.51
C LEU A 117 -12.56 9.45 0.33
N HIS A 118 -12.09 9.03 -0.85
CA HIS A 118 -12.93 8.87 -2.02
C HIS A 118 -13.99 7.79 -1.80
N ILE A 119 -13.59 6.62 -1.28
CA ILE A 119 -14.51 5.51 -0.97
C ILE A 119 -15.58 5.95 0.03
N ARG A 120 -15.17 6.61 1.13
CA ARG A 120 -16.12 7.15 2.13
C ARG A 120 -17.09 8.17 1.52
N ARG A 121 -16.60 9.05 0.64
CA ARG A 121 -17.46 10.03 -0.05
C ARG A 121 -18.47 9.34 -0.96
N VAL A 122 -18.06 8.33 -1.72
CA VAL A 122 -18.94 7.56 -2.60
C VAL A 122 -20.03 6.88 -1.76
N GLN A 123 -19.66 6.20 -0.68
CA GLN A 123 -20.60 5.58 0.26
C GLN A 123 -21.65 6.58 0.78
N ILE A 124 -21.21 7.76 1.24
CA ILE A 124 -22.14 8.81 1.73
C ILE A 124 -23.11 9.27 0.62
N VAL A 125 -22.61 9.47 -0.61
CA VAL A 125 -23.46 9.90 -1.74
C VAL A 125 -24.47 8.81 -2.10
N ASP A 126 -24.06 7.55 -2.09
CA ASP A 126 -24.93 6.42 -2.39
C ASP A 126 -25.99 6.24 -1.30
N ASP A 127 -25.61 6.37 -0.02
CA ASP A 127 -26.53 6.35 1.13
C ASP A 127 -27.57 7.48 1.05
N LEU A 128 -27.16 8.69 0.65
CA LEU A 128 -28.06 9.83 0.47
C LEU A 128 -29.07 9.58 -0.66
N LYS A 129 -28.61 9.07 -1.81
CA LYS A 129 -29.49 8.70 -2.94
C LYS A 129 -30.47 7.57 -2.56
N GLU A 130 -30.05 6.63 -1.74
CA GLU A 130 -30.93 5.57 -1.24
C GLU A 130 -32.01 6.12 -0.29
N LYS A 131 -31.67 7.06 0.58
CA LYS A 131 -32.63 7.71 1.49
C LYS A 131 -33.67 8.52 0.70
N GLU A 132 -33.24 9.31 -0.29
CA GLU A 132 -34.16 10.05 -1.17
C GLU A 132 -35.13 9.12 -1.91
N LYS A 133 -34.65 7.96 -2.40
CA LYS A 133 -35.51 6.95 -3.05
C LYS A 133 -36.51 6.30 -2.10
N LYS A 134 -36.17 6.16 -0.81
CA LYS A 134 -37.06 5.59 0.21
C LYS A 134 -38.12 6.59 0.68
N GLU A 135 -37.78 7.87 0.76
CA GLU A 135 -38.73 8.94 1.09
C GLU A 135 -39.69 9.28 -0.07
N ALA A 136 -39.27 9.06 -1.32
CA ALA A 136 -40.10 9.29 -2.50
C ALA A 136 -41.17 8.21 -2.77
N LYS A 137 -41.20 7.09 -2.03
CA LYS A 137 -42.31 6.12 -2.11
C LYS A 137 -43.42 6.54 -1.16
N PRO A 138 -44.57 7.04 -1.65
CA PRO A 138 -45.69 7.34 -0.77
C PRO A 138 -46.23 6.03 -0.20
N LYS A 139 -46.45 6.00 1.12
CA LYS A 139 -47.23 4.94 1.76
C LYS A 139 -48.66 5.06 1.25
N THR A 140 -49.06 4.10 0.41
CA THR A 140 -50.44 3.85 0.03
C THR A 140 -51.28 3.43 1.23
#